data_AF-A0A401ZGW6-F1
#
_entry.id   AF-A0A401ZGW6-F1
#
_cell.length_a   1.000
_cell.length_b   1.000
_cell.length_c   1.000
_cell.angle_alpha   90.00
_cell.angle_beta   90.00
_cell.angle_gamma   90.00
#
_symmetry.space_group_name_H-M   'P 1'
#
loop_
_entity.id
_entity.type
_entity.pdbx_description
1 polymer ?
#
loop_
_entity_poly.entity_id
_entity_poly.type
_entity_poly.pdbx_seq_one_letter_code
_entity_poly.pdbx_strand_id
1 'polypeptide(L)'
;MATILLTDDEYTFLVNTHKDLIERAKTASPRAATHLRTAAKLHSDFIALEDGRRAAAKTKTEARQEREAHKIQRQQERLAALQQKMQQQQPQRAQGSASQSSTNQNQGRASA
;
A
#
# COMPACT_ATOMS: atom_id res chain seq x y z
N MET A 1 0.35 -7.53 -20.62
CA MET A 1 1.68 -6.89 -20.74
C MET A 1 1.96 -6.15 -19.45
N ALA A 2 3.17 -6.28 -18.89
CA ALA A 2 3.57 -5.47 -17.74
C ALA A 2 3.68 -4.01 -18.19
N THR A 3 3.01 -3.09 -17.49
CA THR A 3 3.16 -1.66 -17.73
C THR A 3 4.48 -1.23 -17.10
N ILE A 4 5.53 -1.13 -17.91
CA ILE A 4 6.80 -0.54 -17.48
C ILE A 4 6.61 0.97 -17.55
N LEU A 5 6.51 1.59 -16.38
CA LEU A 5 6.53 3.05 -16.24
C LEU A 5 7.98 3.52 -16.26
N LEU A 6 8.18 4.76 -16.70
CA LEU A 6 9.47 5.41 -16.51
C LEU A 6 9.79 5.53 -15.01
N THR A 7 11.07 5.60 -14.69
CA THR A 7 11.50 6.10 -13.40
C THR A 7 11.15 7.59 -13.26
N ASP A 8 11.16 8.12 -12.04
CA ASP A 8 10.87 9.54 -11.81
C ASP A 8 11.92 10.45 -12.42
N ASP A 9 13.18 10.00 -12.47
CA ASP A 9 14.29 10.74 -13.10
C ASP A 9 14.11 10.81 -14.62
N GLU A 10 13.78 9.70 -15.28
CA GLU A 10 13.52 9.66 -16.72
C GLU A 10 12.31 10.52 -17.10
N TYR A 11 11.25 10.47 -16.30
CA TYR A 11 10.07 11.31 -16.52
C TYR A 11 10.42 12.80 -16.38
N THR A 12 11.14 13.16 -15.32
CA THR A 12 11.58 14.54 -15.07
C THR A 12 12.47 15.06 -16.21
N PHE A 13 13.37 14.22 -16.71
CA PHE A 13 14.21 14.54 -17.87
C PHE A 13 13.36 14.86 -19.11
N LEU A 14 12.33 14.05 -19.41
CA LEU A 14 11.46 14.30 -20.55
C LEU A 14 10.62 15.58 -20.40
N VAL A 15 10.09 15.85 -19.20
CA VAL A 15 9.36 17.08 -18.90
C VAL A 15 10.25 18.31 -19.09
N ASN A 16 11.50 18.25 -18.62
CA ASN A 16 12.46 19.34 -18.78
C ASN A 16 12.86 19.53 -20.24
N THR A 17 13.08 18.44 -20.98
CA THR A 17 13.36 18.48 -22.42
C THR A 17 12.21 19.13 -23.19
N HIS A 18 10.96 18.76 -22.88
CA HIS A 18 9.78 19.38 -23.47
C HIS A 18 9.75 20.91 -23.26
N LYS A 19 10.02 21.36 -22.03
CA LYS A 19 10.09 22.79 -21.70
C LYS A 19 11.21 23.50 -22.46
N ASP A 20 12.40 22.91 -22.53
CA ASP A 20 13.53 23.45 -23.28
C ASP A 20 13.21 23.61 -24.77
N LEU A 21 12.57 22.61 -25.38
CA LEU A 21 12.15 22.68 -26.78
C LEU A 21 11.19 23.85 -27.05
N ILE A 22 10.24 24.10 -26.14
CA ILE A 22 9.31 25.24 -26.24
C ILE A 22 10.06 26.57 -26.12
N GLU A 23 10.95 26.70 -25.13
CA GLU A 23 11.71 27.94 -24.93
C GLU A 23 12.63 28.24 -26.11
N ARG A 24 13.36 27.23 -26.62
CA ARG A 24 14.22 27.36 -27.80
C ARG A 24 13.44 27.72 -29.06
N ALA A 25 12.20 27.24 -29.20
CA ALA A 25 11.36 27.59 -30.34
C ALA A 25 10.97 29.08 -30.39
N LYS A 26 11.06 29.83 -29.27
CA LYS A 26 10.75 31.26 -29.23
C LYS A 26 11.83 32.12 -29.87
N THR A 27 13.09 31.71 -29.80
CA THR A 27 14.25 32.46 -30.31
C THR A 27 14.83 31.88 -31.60
N ALA A 28 14.36 30.70 -32.02
CA ALA A 28 14.82 30.02 -33.23
C ALA A 28 14.32 30.67 -34.53
N SER A 29 15.04 30.43 -35.63
CA SER A 29 14.58 30.79 -36.97
C SER A 29 13.25 30.11 -37.33
N PRO A 30 12.42 30.66 -38.23
CA PRO A 30 11.07 30.13 -38.48
C PRO A 30 11.03 28.64 -38.82
N ARG A 31 11.99 28.16 -39.65
CA ARG A 31 12.09 26.74 -40.00
C ARG A 31 12.46 25.88 -38.79
N ALA A 32 13.44 26.31 -37.99
CA ALA A 32 13.85 25.60 -36.79
C ALA A 32 12.74 25.60 -35.72
N ALA A 33 12.04 26.71 -35.53
CA ALA A 33 10.92 26.82 -34.61
C ALA A 33 9.80 25.83 -34.94
N THR A 34 9.49 25.62 -36.23
CA THR A 34 8.52 24.59 -36.65
C THR A 34 8.97 23.19 -36.21
N HIS A 35 10.22 22.80 -36.49
CA HIS A 35 10.74 21.50 -36.07
C HIS A 35 10.74 21.32 -34.55
N LEU A 36 11.15 22.35 -33.81
CA LEU A 36 11.17 22.33 -32.34
C LEU A 36 9.76 22.21 -31.75
N ARG A 37 8.76 22.89 -32.33
CA ARG A 37 7.35 22.75 -31.91
C ARG A 37 6.80 21.37 -32.22
N THR A 38 7.14 20.77 -33.37
CA THR A 38 6.75 19.40 -33.69
C THR A 38 7.36 18.41 -32.70
N ALA A 39 8.65 18.56 -32.38
CA ALA A 39 9.30 17.73 -31.36
C ALA A 39 8.65 17.91 -29.99
N ALA A 40 8.41 19.16 -29.56
CA ALA A 40 7.73 19.45 -28.30
C ALA A 40 6.34 18.78 -28.24
N LYS A 41 5.58 18.81 -29.34
CA LYS A 41 4.29 18.12 -29.41
C LYS A 41 4.41 16.61 -29.16
N LEU A 42 5.38 15.94 -29.79
CA LEU A 42 5.60 14.50 -29.57
C LEU A 42 5.95 14.19 -28.10
N HIS A 43 6.75 15.05 -27.47
CA HIS A 43 7.04 14.93 -26.04
C HIS A 43 5.78 15.14 -25.18
N SER A 44 4.95 16.15 -25.49
CA SER A 44 3.70 16.41 -24.78
C SER A 44 2.73 15.23 -24.88
N ASP A 45 2.55 14.65 -26.07
CA ASP A 45 1.67 13.50 -26.29
C ASP A 45 2.16 12.28 -25.48
N PHE A 46 3.47 12.05 -25.47
CA PHE A 46 4.07 10.97 -24.67
C PHE A 46 3.90 11.20 -23.17
N ILE A 47 4.17 12.42 -22.67
CA ILE A 47 4.01 12.78 -21.25
C ILE A 47 2.56 12.55 -20.81
N ALA A 48 1.57 12.96 -21.61
CA ALA A 48 0.16 12.74 -21.29
C ALA A 48 -0.21 11.26 -21.17
N LEU A 49 0.33 10.41 -22.05
CA LEU A 49 0.15 8.96 -21.97
C LEU A 49 0.81 8.37 -20.72
N GLU A 50 2.01 8.84 -20.38
CA GLU A 50 2.73 8.40 -19.17
C GLU A 50 2.00 8.81 -17.89
N ASP A 51 1.48 10.03 -17.84
CA ASP A 51 0.68 10.52 -16.72
C ASP A 51 -0.59 9.69 -16.52
N GLY A 52 -1.28 9.34 -17.61
CA GLY A 52 -2.44 8.46 -17.55
C GLY A 52 -2.09 7.08 -16.96
N ARG A 53 -0.95 6.51 -17.35
CA ARG A 53 -0.47 5.21 -16.82
C ARG A 53 -0.05 5.32 -15.36
N ARG A 54 0.63 6.39 -14.96
CA ARG A 54 1.01 6.68 -13.57
C ARG A 54 -0.20 6.88 -12.68
N ALA A 55 -1.19 7.66 -13.12
CA ALA A 55 -2.44 7.88 -12.39
C ALA A 55 -3.16 6.55 -12.14
N ALA A 56 -3.31 5.71 -13.17
CA ALA A 56 -3.93 4.39 -13.03
C ALA A 56 -3.18 3.47 -12.05
N ALA A 57 -1.83 3.49 -12.09
CA ALA A 57 -1.01 2.73 -11.15
C ALA A 57 -1.14 3.23 -9.71
N LYS A 58 -1.22 4.55 -9.53
CA LYS A 58 -1.40 5.20 -8.22
C LYS A 58 -2.75 4.85 -7.62
N THR A 59 -3.85 4.99 -8.38
CA THR A 59 -5.20 4.66 -7.91
C THR A 59 -5.30 3.20 -7.45
N LYS A 60 -4.69 2.26 -8.19
CA LYS A 60 -4.68 0.84 -7.79
C LYS A 60 -3.91 0.61 -6.49
N THR A 61 -2.80 1.33 -6.31
CA THR A 61 -1.95 1.22 -5.11
C THR A 61 -2.64 1.84 -3.89
N GLU A 62 -3.21 3.03 -4.04
CA GLU A 62 -4.00 3.71 -3.00
C GLU A 62 -5.18 2.84 -2.55
N ALA A 63 -5.96 2.30 -3.50
CA ALA A 63 -7.08 1.42 -3.16
C ALA A 63 -6.65 0.14 -2.43
N ARG A 64 -5.41 -0.33 -2.62
CA ARG A 64 -4.86 -1.46 -1.85
C ARG A 64 -4.43 -1.01 -0.45
N GLN A 65 -3.74 0.12 -0.34
CA GLN A 65 -3.31 0.70 0.92
C GLN A 65 -4.51 1.02 1.83
N GLU A 66 -5.59 1.57 1.28
CA GLU A 66 -6.84 1.81 2.02
C GLU A 66 -7.45 0.52 2.59
N ARG A 67 -7.47 -0.56 1.80
CA ARG A 67 -7.96 -1.87 2.28
C ARG A 67 -7.08 -2.44 3.38
N GLU A 68 -5.76 -2.29 3.26
CA GLU A 68 -4.81 -2.75 4.28
C GLU A 68 -4.92 -1.91 5.55
N ALA A 69 -5.03 -0.59 5.44
CA ALA A 69 -5.27 0.32 6.56
C ALA A 69 -6.57 -0.04 7.31
N HIS A 70 -7.67 -0.31 6.60
CA HIS A 70 -8.92 -0.73 7.23
C HIS A 70 -8.80 -2.09 7.95
N LYS A 71 -8.02 -3.04 7.41
CA LYS A 71 -7.76 -4.31 8.09
C LYS A 71 -6.98 -4.10 9.38
N ILE A 72 -5.93 -3.28 9.35
CA ILE A 72 -5.12 -2.94 10.52
C ILE A 72 -5.98 -2.26 11.58
N GLN A 73 -6.81 -1.29 11.19
CA GLN A 73 -7.75 -0.62 12.11
C GLN A 73 -8.68 -1.61 12.81
N ARG A 74 -9.31 -2.54 12.06
CA ARG A 74 -10.16 -3.59 12.66
C ARG A 74 -9.41 -4.52 13.61
N GLN A 75 -8.14 -4.80 13.34
CA GLN A 75 -7.32 -5.61 14.25
C GLN A 75 -6.99 -4.83 15.52
N GLN A 76 -6.65 -3.54 15.41
CA GLN A 76 -6.40 -2.66 16.56
C GLN A 76 -7.64 -2.53 17.45
N GLU A 77 -8.84 -2.34 16.87
CA GLU A 77 -10.11 -2.31 17.61
C GLU A 77 -10.37 -3.63 18.37
N ARG A 78 -10.11 -4.78 17.74
CA ARG A 78 -10.26 -6.09 18.39
C ARG A 78 -9.27 -6.28 19.54
N LEU A 79 -8.02 -5.87 19.36
CA LEU A 79 -6.99 -5.95 20.40
C LEU A 79 -7.33 -5.03 21.58
N ALA A 80 -7.80 -3.81 21.31
CA ALA A 80 -8.24 -2.88 22.35
C ALA A 80 -9.44 -3.45 23.14
N ALA A 81 -10.44 -4.02 22.46
CA ALA A 81 -11.58 -4.66 23.11
C ALA A 81 -11.17 -5.87 23.96
N LEU A 82 -10.18 -6.65 23.52
CA LEU A 82 -9.66 -7.78 24.29
C LEU A 82 -8.91 -7.32 25.55
N GLN A 83 -8.08 -6.27 25.44
CA GLN A 83 -7.37 -5.70 26.59
C GLN A 83 -8.34 -5.16 27.64
N GLN A 84 -9.42 -4.46 27.22
CA GLN A 84 -10.46 -4.00 28.14
C GLN A 84 -11.16 -5.16 28.84
N LYS A 85 -11.50 -6.24 28.12
CA LYS A 85 -12.10 -7.44 28.73
C LYS A 85 -11.17 -8.13 29.73
N MET A 86 -9.86 -8.20 29.46
CA MET A 86 -8.91 -8.77 30.42
C MET A 86 -8.81 -7.94 31.71
N GLN A 87 -8.80 -6.61 31.60
CA GLN A 87 -8.76 -5.74 32.78
C GLN A 87 -10.04 -5.83 33.62
N GLN A 88 -11.20 -6.06 33.00
CA GLN A 88 -12.47 -6.24 33.73
C GLN A 88 -12.61 -7.63 34.40
N GLN A 89 -11.81 -8.63 34.03
CA GLN A 89 -11.89 -10.00 34.58
C GLN A 89 -10.92 -10.30 35.75
N GLN A 90 -10.14 -9.33 36.23
CA GLN A 90 -9.45 -9.44 37.52
C GLN A 90 -9.93 -8.29 38.43
N PRO A 91 -10.67 -8.55 39.54
CA PRO A 91 -10.42 -9.62 40.52
C PRO A 91 -11.69 -10.28 41.12
N GLN A 92 -12.01 -11.55 40.79
CA GLN A 92 -12.86 -12.42 41.63
C GLN A 92 -12.49 -13.93 41.57
N ARG A 93 -11.25 -14.28 41.24
CA ARG A 93 -10.73 -15.65 41.42
C ARG A 93 -9.65 -15.68 42.50
N ALA A 94 -10.06 -15.36 43.72
CA ALA A 94 -9.26 -15.61 44.91
C ALA A 94 -10.19 -15.94 46.09
N GLN A 95 -11.00 -16.99 45.95
CA GLN A 95 -11.58 -17.79 47.05
C GLN A 95 -12.52 -18.83 46.45
N GLY A 96 -12.17 -20.12 46.54
CA GLY A 96 -13.00 -21.17 45.98
C GLY A 96 -12.34 -22.54 45.91
N SER A 97 -11.95 -23.06 47.09
CA SER A 97 -11.85 -24.48 47.42
C SER A 97 -10.88 -25.35 46.63
N ALA A 98 -9.70 -25.51 47.22
CA ALA A 98 -8.94 -26.75 47.16
C ALA A 98 -9.75 -27.88 47.83
N SER A 99 -10.43 -28.71 47.04
CA SER A 99 -11.00 -29.98 47.52
C SER A 99 -11.51 -30.83 46.36
N GLN A 100 -10.62 -31.56 45.69
CA GLN A 100 -10.93 -32.84 45.04
C GLN A 100 -9.63 -33.52 44.59
N SER A 101 -8.87 -33.98 45.58
CA SER A 101 -7.74 -34.89 45.40
C SER A 101 -8.04 -36.16 46.19
N SER A 102 -8.77 -37.11 45.61
CA SER A 102 -8.76 -38.51 46.04
C SER A 102 -9.70 -39.37 45.21
N THR A 103 -9.18 -40.52 44.78
CA THR A 103 -9.89 -41.74 44.35
C THR A 103 -10.11 -41.92 42.85
N ASN A 104 -9.04 -42.34 42.16
CA ASN A 104 -9.15 -43.44 41.20
C ASN A 104 -7.79 -44.16 41.12
N GLN A 105 -7.42 -44.79 42.24
CA GLN A 105 -6.56 -45.96 42.20
C GLN A 105 -7.45 -47.20 42.11
N ASN A 106 -7.00 -48.16 41.31
CA ASN A 106 -7.45 -49.55 41.29
C ASN A 106 -8.78 -49.83 40.59
N GLN A 107 -8.70 -50.17 39.30
CA GLN A 107 -9.25 -51.44 38.80
C GLN A 107 -8.74 -51.71 37.37
N GLY A 108 -8.18 -52.91 37.15
CA GLY A 108 -8.16 -53.51 35.82
C GLY A 108 -6.81 -53.74 35.14
N ARG A 109 -5.78 -54.14 35.89
CA ARG A 109 -4.74 -55.02 35.33
C ARG A 109 -5.30 -56.45 35.30
N ALA A 110 -5.66 -56.93 34.11
CA ALA A 110 -5.83 -58.33 33.72
C ALA A 110 -6.20 -58.35 32.23
N SER A 111 -5.67 -59.18 31.34
CA SER A 111 -4.63 -60.20 31.33
C SER A 111 -4.45 -60.61 29.86
N ALA A 112 -3.26 -61.12 29.53
CA ALA A 112 -2.97 -62.16 28.53
C ALA A 112 -3.53 -62.01 27.11
#